data_AF-A0A0S6URN2-F1
#
_entry.id   AF-A0A0S6URN2-F1
#
_cell.length_a   1.000
_cell.length_b   1.000
_cell.length_c   1.000
_cell.angle_alpha   90.00
_cell.angle_beta   90.00
_cell.angle_gamma   90.00
#
_symmetry.space_group_name_H-M   'P 1'
#
loop_
_entity.id
_entity.type
_entity.pdbx_description
1 polymer ?
#
loop_
_entity_poly.entity_id
_entity_poly.type
_entity_poly.pdbx_seq_one_letter_code
_entity_poly.pdbx_strand_id
1 'polypeptide(L)'
;MIDMPIGLDLSGYRACDLRARELIGPAVFLGARRDLWTFPDMAAANRHYWKHEGKGRGVSAQLWNIRDKMREVDEAMTPARQATIGEAHPELIFWNLAGRVRLEPKTSPRGREQRIALLRERGFTEVERWLKLRHGTGIGRDDLIDACACAVAARDSVQSVGDGRTDPRGLRMEINF
;
A
#
# COMPACT_ATOMS: atom_id res chain seq x y z
N MET A 1 8.53 2.18 -7.13
CA MET A 1 7.78 1.55 -6.03
C MET A 1 6.33 1.39 -6.44
N ILE A 2 5.63 0.42 -5.86
CA ILE A 2 4.23 0.13 -6.16
C ILE A 2 3.40 0.10 -4.88
N ASP A 3 2.15 0.52 -4.96
CA ASP A 3 1.17 0.41 -3.87
C ASP A 3 0.53 -0.98 -3.85
N MET A 4 1.34 -1.97 -3.47
CA MET A 4 0.91 -3.36 -3.35
C MET A 4 1.76 -4.08 -2.30
N PRO A 5 1.15 -4.88 -1.41
CA PRO A 5 1.88 -5.77 -0.52
C PRO A 5 2.89 -6.67 -1.24
N ILE A 6 4.15 -6.63 -0.81
CA ILE A 6 5.23 -7.53 -1.21
C ILE A 6 5.78 -8.24 0.03
N GLY A 7 6.04 -9.54 -0.11
CA GLY A 7 6.43 -10.38 1.01
C GLY A 7 5.21 -10.75 1.83
N LEU A 8 4.75 -11.99 1.68
CA LEU A 8 3.49 -12.45 2.25
C LEU A 8 3.69 -13.76 3.02
N ASP A 9 3.46 -13.70 4.32
CA ASP A 9 3.37 -14.87 5.17
C ASP A 9 2.02 -15.60 4.98
N LEU A 10 1.96 -16.85 5.44
CA LEU A 10 0.73 -17.65 5.45
C LEU A 10 -0.19 -17.33 6.64
N SER A 11 0.31 -16.62 7.65
CA SER A 11 -0.43 -16.33 8.86
C SER A 11 0.07 -15.05 9.52
N GLY A 12 -0.77 -14.49 10.40
CA GLY A 12 -0.43 -13.30 11.14
C GLY A 12 -0.51 -12.01 10.32
N TYR A 13 -0.04 -10.93 10.92
CA TYR A 13 0.09 -9.63 10.28
C TYR A 13 1.57 -9.30 10.09
N ARG A 14 1.91 -8.70 8.96
CA ARG A 14 3.29 -8.27 8.69
C ARG A 14 3.67 -7.14 9.64
N ALA A 15 4.91 -7.16 10.14
CA ALA A 15 5.39 -6.13 11.06
C ALA A 15 5.40 -4.74 10.41
N CYS A 16 5.67 -4.66 9.10
CA CYS A 16 5.59 -3.43 8.33
C CYS A 16 4.17 -2.83 8.33
N ASP A 17 3.13 -3.65 8.18
CA ASP A 17 1.73 -3.19 8.19
C ASP A 17 1.33 -2.63 9.55
N LEU A 18 1.72 -3.33 10.63
CA LEU A 18 1.45 -2.90 12.00
C LEU A 18 2.12 -1.56 12.30
N ARG A 19 3.41 -1.44 11.99
CA ARG A 19 4.17 -0.19 12.21
C ARG A 19 3.66 0.95 11.35
N ALA A 20 3.34 0.71 10.08
CA ALA A 20 2.74 1.73 9.22
C ALA A 20 1.39 2.19 9.79
N ARG A 21 0.55 1.26 10.26
CA ARG A 21 -0.74 1.56 10.88
C ARG A 21 -0.61 2.34 12.19
N GLU A 22 0.44 2.13 12.98
CA GLU A 22 0.72 2.94 14.17
C GLU A 22 0.97 4.41 13.80
N LEU A 23 1.66 4.67 12.68
CA LEU A 23 1.97 6.02 12.21
C LEU A 23 0.73 6.72 11.63
N ILE A 24 0.09 6.10 10.64
CA ILE A 24 -0.95 6.76 9.82
C ILE A 24 -2.37 6.22 10.05
N GLY A 25 -2.54 5.30 10.99
CA GLY A 25 -3.84 4.79 11.38
C GLY A 25 -4.45 3.84 10.35
N PRO A 26 -5.80 3.74 10.30
CA PRO A 26 -6.52 2.69 9.58
C PRO A 26 -6.42 2.79 8.05
N ALA A 27 -5.72 3.78 7.51
CA ALA A 27 -5.37 3.87 6.10
C ALA A 27 -4.56 2.64 5.64
N VAL A 28 -3.74 2.06 6.52
CA VAL A 28 -3.01 0.81 6.24
C VAL A 28 -3.90 -0.37 6.60
N PHE A 29 -4.27 -1.16 5.60
CA PHE A 29 -5.06 -2.36 5.80
C PHE A 29 -4.19 -3.52 6.30
N LEU A 30 -4.64 -4.18 7.37
CA LEU A 30 -3.99 -5.38 7.89
C LEU A 30 -4.57 -6.64 7.24
N GLY A 31 -3.81 -7.73 7.31
CA GLY A 31 -4.28 -9.07 6.97
C GLY A 31 -3.84 -9.60 5.62
N ALA A 32 -2.84 -8.97 5.00
CA ALA A 32 -2.23 -9.46 3.77
C ALA A 32 -1.54 -10.80 4.06
N ARG A 33 -2.06 -11.88 3.44
CA ARG A 33 -1.54 -13.24 3.56
C ARG A 33 -1.52 -13.90 2.18
N ARG A 34 -0.54 -14.79 1.97
CA ARG A 34 -0.37 -15.46 0.67
C ARG A 34 -1.53 -16.39 0.33
N ASP A 35 -2.19 -16.99 1.30
CA ASP A 35 -3.27 -17.94 1.06
C ASP A 35 -4.63 -17.28 0.75
N LEU A 36 -4.73 -15.94 0.75
CA LEU A 36 -6.00 -15.23 0.58
C LEU A 36 -6.75 -15.64 -0.69
N TRP A 37 -6.04 -15.83 -1.81
CA TRP A 37 -6.63 -16.24 -3.10
C TRP A 37 -7.03 -17.71 -3.18
N THR A 38 -6.83 -18.50 -2.13
CA THR A 38 -7.34 -19.87 -2.04
C THR A 38 -8.78 -19.94 -1.53
N PHE A 39 -9.28 -18.85 -0.91
CA PHE A 39 -10.63 -18.80 -0.37
C PHE A 39 -11.65 -18.35 -1.42
N PRO A 40 -12.84 -18.94 -1.45
CA PRO A 40 -13.88 -18.61 -2.43
C PRO A 40 -14.48 -17.22 -2.19
N ASP A 41 -14.57 -16.79 -0.92
CA ASP A 41 -15.16 -15.52 -0.53
C ASP A 41 -14.53 -14.99 0.78
N MET A 42 -14.73 -13.70 1.03
CA MET A 42 -14.17 -13.00 2.20
C MET A 42 -14.68 -13.60 3.51
N ALA A 43 -15.91 -14.10 3.54
CA ALA A 43 -16.50 -14.67 4.75
C ALA A 43 -15.83 -16.00 5.10
N ALA A 44 -15.50 -16.83 4.12
CA ALA A 44 -14.73 -18.07 4.29
C ALA A 44 -13.33 -17.79 4.82
N ALA A 45 -12.62 -16.82 4.23
CA ALA A 45 -11.32 -16.39 4.70
C ALA A 45 -11.38 -15.88 6.15
N ASN A 46 -12.32 -15.00 6.47
CA ASN A 46 -12.49 -14.47 7.83
C ASN A 46 -12.83 -15.57 8.85
N ARG A 47 -13.72 -16.51 8.52
CA ARG A 47 -14.01 -17.67 9.39
C ARG A 47 -12.75 -18.49 9.66
N HIS A 48 -11.93 -18.73 8.63
CA HIS A 48 -10.66 -19.44 8.77
C HIS A 48 -9.71 -18.69 9.72
N TYR A 49 -9.37 -17.44 9.43
CA TYR A 49 -8.41 -16.70 10.26
C TYR A 49 -8.93 -16.45 11.69
N TRP A 50 -10.23 -16.24 11.90
CA TRP A 50 -10.76 -16.12 13.26
C TRP A 50 -10.62 -17.40 14.08
N LYS A 51 -10.74 -18.56 13.42
CA LYS A 51 -10.56 -19.86 14.06
C LYS A 51 -9.09 -20.14 14.39
N HIS A 52 -8.18 -19.80 13.47
CA HIS A 52 -6.77 -20.19 13.56
C HIS A 52 -5.85 -19.13 14.18
N GLU A 53 -6.20 -17.85 14.06
CA GLU A 53 -5.38 -16.73 14.54
C GLU A 53 -6.10 -15.86 15.59
N GLY A 54 -7.40 -16.04 15.78
CA GLY A 54 -8.21 -15.36 16.78
C GLY A 54 -9.20 -14.35 16.19
N LYS A 55 -10.29 -14.11 16.93
CA LYS A 55 -11.34 -13.17 16.53
C LYS A 55 -10.77 -11.78 16.25
N GLY A 56 -11.23 -11.17 15.16
CA GLY A 56 -10.75 -9.86 14.70
C GLY A 56 -9.50 -9.91 13.83
N ARG A 57 -8.85 -11.08 13.67
CA ARG A 57 -7.71 -11.25 12.75
C ARG A 57 -8.10 -11.56 11.31
N GLY A 58 -9.11 -10.85 10.82
CA GLY A 58 -9.65 -11.04 9.47
C GLY A 58 -8.85 -10.35 8.36
N VAL A 59 -9.49 -10.27 7.19
CA VAL A 59 -9.10 -9.46 6.03
C VAL A 59 -10.16 -8.37 5.83
N SER A 60 -9.72 -7.14 5.50
CA SER A 60 -10.63 -6.05 5.17
C SER A 60 -11.24 -6.21 3.77
N ALA A 61 -12.39 -5.57 3.52
CA ALA A 61 -13.00 -5.58 2.19
C ALA A 61 -12.08 -4.94 1.13
N GLN A 62 -11.36 -3.88 1.50
CA GLN A 62 -10.41 -3.22 0.61
C GLN A 62 -9.26 -4.15 0.22
N LEU A 63 -8.66 -4.84 1.19
CA LEU A 63 -7.57 -5.78 0.93
C LEU A 63 -8.07 -7.00 0.14
N TRP A 64 -9.28 -7.48 0.44
CA TRP A 64 -9.94 -8.54 -0.31
C TRP A 64 -10.14 -8.17 -1.79
N ASN A 65 -10.56 -6.93 -2.07
CA ASN A 65 -10.80 -6.47 -3.44
C ASN A 65 -9.52 -6.34 -4.28
N ILE A 66 -8.34 -6.25 -3.65
CA ILE A 66 -7.05 -6.24 -4.36
C ILE A 66 -6.33 -7.60 -4.33
N ARG A 67 -6.96 -8.64 -3.76
CA ARG A 67 -6.39 -9.98 -3.60
C ARG A 67 -5.80 -10.56 -4.88
N ASP A 68 -6.51 -10.44 -6.00
CA ASP A 68 -6.04 -11.01 -7.27
C ASP A 68 -4.83 -10.25 -7.82
N LYS A 69 -4.75 -8.93 -7.57
CA LYS A 69 -3.56 -8.13 -7.89
C LYS A 69 -2.39 -8.42 -6.95
N MET A 70 -2.66 -8.66 -5.66
CA MET A 70 -1.63 -9.14 -4.74
C MET A 70 -1.06 -10.48 -5.20
N ARG A 71 -1.91 -11.39 -5.68
CA ARG A 71 -1.49 -12.67 -6.25
C ARG A 71 -0.59 -12.48 -7.48
N GLU A 72 -1.00 -11.64 -8.43
CA GLU A 72 -0.18 -11.33 -9.62
C GLU A 72 1.21 -10.81 -9.23
N VAL A 73 1.28 -9.90 -8.25
CA VAL A 73 2.55 -9.36 -7.75
C VAL A 73 3.36 -10.44 -7.02
N ASP A 74 2.74 -11.24 -6.14
CA ASP A 74 3.43 -12.31 -5.43
C ASP A 74 4.02 -13.33 -6.43
N GLU A 75 3.23 -13.79 -7.40
CA GLU A 75 3.68 -14.74 -8.43
C GLU A 75 4.86 -14.18 -9.24
N ALA A 76 4.80 -12.90 -9.63
CA ALA A 76 5.84 -12.25 -10.40
C ALA A 76 7.09 -11.88 -9.57
N MET A 77 6.98 -11.66 -8.26
CA MET A 77 8.09 -11.14 -7.47
C MET A 77 9.14 -12.21 -7.15
N THR A 78 10.40 -11.81 -7.23
CA THR A 78 11.57 -12.60 -6.81
C THR A 78 12.52 -11.70 -6.01
N PRO A 79 13.44 -12.25 -5.19
CA PRO A 79 14.42 -11.43 -4.49
C PRO A 79 15.23 -10.51 -5.43
N ALA A 80 15.55 -10.99 -6.64
CA ALA A 80 16.24 -10.20 -7.66
C ALA A 80 15.38 -9.04 -8.19
N ARG A 81 14.07 -9.25 -8.43
CA ARG A 81 13.14 -8.17 -8.82
C ARG A 81 12.91 -7.19 -7.67
N GLN A 82 12.88 -7.68 -6.44
CA GLN A 82 12.72 -6.84 -5.26
C GLN A 82 13.94 -5.95 -4.97
N ALA A 83 15.07 -6.16 -5.67
CA ALA A 83 16.19 -5.23 -5.63
C ALA A 83 15.88 -3.89 -6.34
N THR A 84 14.90 -3.85 -7.24
CA THR A 84 14.51 -2.65 -7.99
C THR A 84 13.03 -2.28 -7.82
N ILE A 85 12.19 -3.21 -7.36
CA ILE A 85 10.76 -3.00 -7.11
C ILE A 85 10.49 -3.12 -5.61
N GLY A 86 10.12 -2.00 -4.99
CA GLY A 86 9.70 -1.93 -3.58
C GLY A 86 8.21 -1.65 -3.42
N GLU A 87 7.65 -2.13 -2.31
CA GLU A 87 6.32 -1.76 -1.82
C GLU A 87 6.39 -0.36 -1.21
N ALA A 88 5.37 0.45 -1.45
CA ALA A 88 5.17 1.74 -0.78
C ALA A 88 3.69 1.94 -0.47
N HIS A 89 3.36 2.86 0.43
CA HIS A 89 1.98 3.19 0.77
C HIS A 89 1.75 4.70 0.60
N PRO A 90 0.88 5.16 -0.31
CA PRO A 90 0.71 6.58 -0.65
C PRO A 90 0.44 7.49 0.54
N GLU A 91 -0.43 7.08 1.46
CA GLU A 91 -0.73 7.87 2.65
C GLU A 91 0.46 7.97 3.62
N LEU A 92 1.36 6.99 3.62
CA LEU A 92 2.57 7.01 4.46
C LEU A 92 3.61 7.93 3.84
N ILE A 93 3.72 7.92 2.50
CA ILE A 93 4.53 8.86 1.73
C ILE A 93 4.05 10.29 2.00
N PHE A 94 2.74 10.57 1.86
CA PHE A 94 2.20 11.90 2.10
C PHE A 94 2.39 12.37 3.54
N TRP A 95 2.22 11.49 4.52
CA TRP A 95 2.53 11.78 5.90
C TRP A 95 4.00 12.20 6.08
N ASN A 96 4.93 11.51 5.43
CA ASN A 96 6.35 11.84 5.47
C ASN A 96 6.65 13.19 4.77
N LEU A 97 6.11 13.40 3.57
CA LEU A 97 6.24 14.63 2.81
C LEU A 97 5.68 15.85 3.55
N ALA A 98 4.61 15.65 4.32
CA ALA A 98 3.98 16.69 5.15
C ALA A 98 4.71 16.94 6.49
N GLY A 99 5.93 16.42 6.68
CA GLY A 99 6.67 16.59 7.93
C GLY A 99 6.05 15.83 9.11
N ARG A 100 5.49 14.64 8.85
CA ARG A 100 4.83 13.76 9.82
C ARG A 100 3.53 14.30 10.41
N VAL A 101 2.89 15.21 9.69
CA VAL A 101 1.56 15.74 10.02
C VAL A 101 0.49 14.97 9.26
N ARG A 102 -0.62 14.66 9.94
CA ARG A 102 -1.78 14.03 9.29
C ARG A 102 -2.49 15.05 8.41
N LEU A 103 -2.64 14.70 7.13
CA LEU A 103 -3.44 15.48 6.19
C LEU A 103 -4.94 15.24 6.41
N GLU A 104 -5.76 16.12 5.85
CA GLU A 104 -7.19 15.90 5.75
C GLU A 104 -7.48 14.64 4.91
N PRO A 105 -8.65 13.98 5.12
CA PRO A 105 -9.01 12.78 4.39
C PRO A 105 -8.84 12.96 2.87
N LYS A 106 -8.28 11.96 2.18
CA LYS A 106 -8.00 12.05 0.73
C LYS A 106 -9.24 12.27 -0.14
N THR A 107 -10.40 11.88 0.37
CA THR A 107 -11.70 12.08 -0.27
C THR A 107 -12.22 13.52 -0.16
N SER A 108 -11.68 14.32 0.76
CA SER A 108 -12.05 15.73 0.92
C SER A 108 -11.37 16.62 -0.14
N PRO A 109 -12.02 17.71 -0.59
CA PRO A 109 -11.39 18.67 -1.50
C PRO A 109 -10.07 19.23 -0.96
N ARG A 110 -10.04 19.58 0.34
CA ARG A 110 -8.86 20.13 1.03
C ARG A 110 -7.72 19.10 1.11
N GLY A 111 -8.02 17.87 1.49
CA GLY A 111 -7.02 16.80 1.57
C GLY A 111 -6.39 16.49 0.22
N ARG A 112 -7.17 16.58 -0.85
CA ARG A 112 -6.66 16.46 -2.23
C ARG A 112 -5.72 17.61 -2.60
N GLU A 113 -6.11 18.86 -2.31
CA GLU A 113 -5.25 20.03 -2.58
C GLU A 113 -3.92 19.95 -1.83
N GLN A 114 -3.94 19.52 -0.56
CA GLN A 114 -2.72 19.27 0.23
C GLN A 114 -1.78 18.28 -0.46
N ARG A 115 -2.31 17.14 -0.93
CA ARG A 115 -1.52 16.12 -1.64
C ARG A 115 -0.94 16.66 -2.95
N ILE A 116 -1.72 17.38 -3.74
CA ILE A 116 -1.26 17.99 -5.00
C ILE A 116 -0.17 19.03 -4.75
N ALA A 117 -0.30 19.87 -3.73
CA ALA A 117 0.71 20.86 -3.36
C ALA A 117 2.05 20.18 -2.99
N LEU A 118 2.01 19.13 -2.15
CA LEU A 118 3.19 18.35 -1.79
C LEU A 118 3.84 17.68 -3.00
N LEU A 119 3.05 17.14 -3.94
CA LEU A 119 3.58 16.57 -5.19
C LEU A 119 4.28 17.63 -6.05
N ARG A 120 3.70 18.84 -6.14
CA ARG A 120 4.29 19.95 -6.89
C ARG A 120 5.65 20.35 -6.35
N GLU A 121 5.80 20.42 -5.03
CA GLU A 121 7.08 20.67 -4.35
C GLU A 121 8.14 19.59 -4.67
N ARG A 122 7.72 18.40 -5.08
CA ARG A 122 8.59 17.28 -5.50
C ARG A 122 8.80 17.16 -7.00
N GLY A 123 8.37 18.17 -7.76
CA GLY A 123 8.59 18.29 -9.20
C GLY A 123 7.44 17.79 -10.08
N PHE A 124 6.33 17.34 -9.49
CA PHE A 124 5.14 16.95 -10.24
C PHE A 124 4.26 18.18 -10.49
N THR A 125 4.65 19.04 -11.45
CA THR A 125 4.00 20.33 -11.73
C THR A 125 2.76 20.23 -12.61
N GLU A 126 2.55 19.11 -13.29
CA GLU A 126 1.48 18.91 -14.28
C GLU A 126 0.30 18.07 -13.75
N VAL A 127 0.25 17.79 -12.43
CA VAL A 127 -0.75 16.89 -11.84
C VAL A 127 -2.17 17.34 -12.18
N GLU A 128 -2.49 18.62 -12.09
CA GLU A 128 -3.80 19.16 -12.42
C GLU A 128 -4.16 18.99 -13.90
N ARG A 129 -3.16 19.09 -14.78
CA ARG A 129 -3.36 18.83 -16.21
C ARG A 129 -3.64 17.35 -16.43
N TRP A 130 -2.88 16.45 -15.84
CA TRP A 130 -3.11 15.01 -15.98
C TRP A 130 -4.45 14.58 -15.37
N LEU A 131 -4.87 15.22 -14.28
CA LEU A 131 -6.21 15.05 -13.71
C LEU A 131 -7.30 15.46 -14.70
N LYS A 132 -7.10 16.42 -15.59
CA LYS A 132 -8.06 16.71 -16.68
C LYS A 132 -7.96 15.67 -17.81
N LEU A 133 -6.75 15.25 -18.17
CA LEU A 133 -6.53 14.32 -19.29
C LEU A 133 -6.95 12.87 -19.00
N ARG A 134 -7.00 12.43 -17.74
CA ARG A 134 -7.40 11.06 -17.38
C ARG A 134 -8.86 10.72 -17.70
N HIS A 135 -9.73 11.71 -17.95
CA HIS A 135 -11.14 11.46 -18.19
C HIS A 135 -11.33 10.52 -19.39
N GLY A 136 -12.09 9.42 -19.20
CA GLY A 136 -12.29 8.39 -20.23
C GLY A 136 -11.22 7.29 -20.28
N THR A 137 -10.16 7.35 -19.46
CA THR A 137 -9.10 6.32 -19.43
C THR A 137 -9.36 5.17 -18.46
N GLY A 138 -10.36 5.31 -17.58
CA GLY A 138 -10.61 4.38 -16.47
C GLY A 138 -9.74 4.64 -15.23
N ILE A 139 -8.74 5.52 -15.30
CA ILE A 139 -7.88 5.88 -14.16
C ILE A 139 -8.65 6.77 -13.18
N GLY A 140 -8.74 6.33 -11.93
CA GLY A 140 -9.30 7.11 -10.84
C GLY A 140 -8.44 8.34 -10.54
N ARG A 141 -9.08 9.37 -9.99
CA ARG A 141 -8.38 10.58 -9.53
C ARG A 141 -7.31 10.24 -8.49
N ASP A 142 -7.69 9.46 -7.50
CA ASP A 142 -6.83 9.14 -6.37
C ASP A 142 -5.70 8.21 -6.83
N ASP A 143 -5.97 7.27 -7.74
CA ASP A 143 -4.95 6.41 -8.36
C ASP A 143 -3.83 7.21 -9.04
N LEU A 144 -4.16 8.29 -9.75
CA LEU A 144 -3.17 9.16 -10.40
C LEU A 144 -2.27 9.86 -9.35
N ILE A 145 -2.89 10.38 -8.28
CA ILE A 145 -2.18 11.08 -7.20
C ILE A 145 -1.28 10.08 -6.44
N ASP A 146 -1.83 8.90 -6.13
CA ASP A 146 -1.15 7.82 -5.41
C ASP A 146 0.03 7.26 -6.24
N ALA A 147 -0.12 7.15 -7.57
CA ALA A 147 0.98 6.79 -8.47
C ALA A 147 2.10 7.84 -8.49
N CYS A 148 1.77 9.14 -8.47
CA CYS A 148 2.78 10.19 -8.36
C CYS A 148 3.53 10.10 -7.03
N ALA A 149 2.83 9.82 -5.92
CA ALA A 149 3.46 9.61 -4.62
C ALA A 149 4.42 8.40 -4.64
N CYS A 150 4.00 7.28 -5.23
CA CYS A 150 4.84 6.10 -5.40
C CYS A 150 6.09 6.38 -6.24
N ALA A 151 5.99 7.26 -7.25
CA ALA A 151 7.12 7.71 -8.05
C ALA A 151 8.08 8.62 -7.27
N VAL A 152 7.57 9.51 -6.41
CA VAL A 152 8.40 10.27 -5.45
C VAL A 152 9.17 9.32 -4.55
N ALA A 153 8.49 8.35 -3.93
CA ALA A 153 9.13 7.39 -3.04
C ALA A 153 10.18 6.54 -3.78
N ALA A 154 9.89 6.13 -5.02
CA ALA A 154 10.86 5.40 -5.84
C ALA A 154 12.15 6.18 -6.12
N ARG A 155 12.06 7.50 -6.21
CA ARG A 155 13.20 8.40 -6.48
C ARG A 155 13.96 8.78 -5.22
N ASP A 156 13.24 9.06 -4.14
CA ASP A 156 13.76 9.82 -2.99
C ASP A 156 13.77 9.06 -1.67
N SER A 157 13.04 7.95 -1.55
CA SER A 157 12.88 7.27 -0.26
C SER A 157 14.19 6.65 0.23
N VAL A 158 14.49 6.89 1.50
CA VAL A 158 15.61 6.29 2.23
C VAL A 158 15.14 5.60 3.51
N GLN A 159 13.82 5.53 3.72
CA GLN A 159 13.20 5.02 4.93
C GLN A 159 12.20 3.93 4.59
N SER A 160 12.15 2.92 5.45
CA SER A 160 11.12 1.89 5.40
C SER A 160 10.66 1.51 6.79
N VAL A 161 9.45 0.98 6.89
CA VAL A 161 8.99 0.23 8.06
C VAL A 161 9.05 -1.26 7.74
N GLY A 162 9.69 -2.01 8.63
CA GLY A 162 9.85 -3.45 8.56
C GLY A 162 10.70 -3.91 9.72
N ASP A 163 10.75 -5.21 9.98
CA ASP A 163 11.57 -5.82 11.04
C ASP A 163 12.77 -6.60 10.48
N GLY A 164 13.10 -6.40 9.20
CA GLY A 164 14.19 -7.07 8.51
C GLY A 164 13.89 -8.53 8.13
N ARG A 165 12.68 -9.03 8.41
CA ARG A 165 12.29 -10.39 8.05
C ARG A 165 11.91 -10.50 6.57
N THR A 166 12.07 -11.70 6.06
CA THR A 166 11.59 -12.12 4.76
C THR A 166 10.50 -13.17 4.91
N ASP A 167 9.63 -13.25 3.92
CA ASP A 167 8.65 -14.32 3.80
C ASP A 167 9.30 -15.67 3.37
N PRO A 168 8.54 -16.77 3.24
CA PRO A 168 9.07 -18.07 2.81
C PRO A 168 9.68 -18.12 1.39
N ARG A 169 9.46 -17.09 0.56
CA ARG A 169 10.07 -16.94 -0.78
C ARG A 169 11.31 -16.05 -0.76
N GLY A 170 11.74 -15.59 0.41
CA GLY A 170 12.89 -14.70 0.57
C GLY A 170 12.59 -13.25 0.19
N LEU A 171 11.31 -12.86 0.10
CA LEU A 171 10.91 -11.47 -0.17
C LEU A 171 10.86 -10.69 1.14
N ARG A 172 11.53 -9.54 1.20
CA ARG A 172 11.51 -8.62 2.35
C ARG A 172 10.09 -8.11 2.60
N MET A 173 9.68 -8.08 3.86
CA MET A 173 8.39 -7.53 4.28
C MET A 173 8.58 -6.10 4.81
N GLU A 174 8.57 -5.13 3.90
CA GLU A 174 8.84 -3.72 4.21
C GLU A 174 7.99 -2.77 3.37
N ILE A 175 7.61 -1.63 3.95
CA ILE A 175 6.92 -0.54 3.23
C ILE A 175 7.85 0.67 3.19
N ASN A 176 8.17 1.14 2.00
CA ASN A 176 9.03 2.30 1.76
C ASN A 176 8.20 3.59 1.69
N PHE A 177 8.76 4.73 2.15
CA PHE A 177 8.09 6.04 2.15
C PHE A 177 9.03 7.24 2.31
#